data_AF-R1ESL7-F1
#
_entry.id   AF-R1ESL7-F1
#
_cell.length_a   1.000
_cell.length_b   1.000
_cell.length_c   1.000
_cell.angle_alpha   90.00
_cell.angle_beta   90.00
_cell.angle_gamma   90.00
#
_symmetry.space_group_name_H-M   'P 1'
#
loop_
_entity.id
_entity.type
_entity.pdbx_description
1 polymer ?
#
loop_
_entity_poly.entity_id
_entity_poly.type
_entity_poly.pdbx_seq_one_letter_code
_entity_poly.pdbx_strand_id
1 'polypeptide(L)'
;MAAATTFSRLIRFLAQDGRVYYGDAILPAGSTSINAATHARLITGDPFSPAHSASPSAPTAAPCTVTTRTAAIARLLCPLTPTTTRTLRCLGLNYAAHAREAGMQLPTRPVLFYKPPTALADPFAPVRVPAVAQESDDGGPPQVDYECELAVVVGRAGRDIAPRDALRHVAGVAVANDVSQRTWQLARGGGQWGLGKGFDGWAPLGPGIVALDALGRDPDDGAGLRIGTKVNGEVVQGSGTGDMVIEGVGSCINKVEFEKDEPAKL
;
A
#
# COMPACT_ATOMS: atom_id res chain seq x y z
N MET A 1 22.66 1.26 9.29
CA MET A 1 21.90 2.48 9.63
C MET A 1 20.80 2.62 8.59
N ALA A 2 19.54 2.69 9.03
CA ALA A 2 18.42 3.03 8.14
C ALA A 2 18.69 4.42 7.53
N ALA A 3 18.40 4.59 6.25
CA ALA A 3 18.55 5.88 5.58
C ALA A 3 17.61 6.87 6.27
N ALA A 4 18.14 8.01 6.74
CA ALA A 4 17.37 9.01 7.48
C ALA A 4 16.11 9.43 6.68
N THR A 5 14.95 8.95 7.09
CA THR A 5 13.68 9.32 6.47
C THR A 5 13.32 10.74 6.88
N THR A 6 13.03 11.57 5.88
CA THR A 6 12.77 13.01 6.05
C THR A 6 11.36 13.32 6.54
N PHE A 7 10.51 12.31 6.76
CA PHE A 7 9.17 12.37 7.38
C PHE A 7 8.93 11.14 8.27
N SER A 8 7.95 11.21 9.18
CA SER A 8 7.51 10.06 9.99
C SER A 8 6.21 9.44 9.48
N ARG A 9 5.26 10.28 9.06
CA ARG A 9 3.91 9.92 8.63
C ARG A 9 3.54 10.73 7.40
N LEU A 10 4.01 10.27 6.24
CA LEU A 10 3.75 10.93 4.97
C LEU A 10 2.28 10.83 4.60
N ILE A 11 1.66 11.97 4.34
CA ILE A 11 0.32 12.06 3.79
C ILE A 11 0.34 12.88 2.50
N ARG A 12 -0.58 12.56 1.60
CA ARG A 12 -1.00 13.46 0.52
C ARG A 12 -2.39 13.95 0.86
N PHE A 13 -2.63 15.24 0.75
CA PHE A 13 -3.91 15.82 1.19
C PHE A 13 -4.29 17.06 0.38
N LEU A 14 -5.59 17.27 0.24
CA LEU A 14 -6.18 18.56 -0.12
C LEU A 14 -6.19 19.41 1.14
N ALA A 15 -5.54 20.57 1.10
CA ALA A 15 -5.56 21.55 2.17
C ALA A 15 -6.78 22.48 2.06
N GLN A 16 -7.09 23.18 3.14
CA GLN A 16 -8.20 24.15 3.18
C GLN A 16 -8.00 25.36 2.26
N ASP A 17 -6.76 25.60 1.79
CA ASP A 17 -6.45 26.60 0.77
C ASP A 17 -6.76 26.13 -0.67
N GLY A 18 -7.31 24.92 -0.83
CA GLY A 18 -7.68 24.32 -2.11
C GLY A 18 -6.53 23.68 -2.88
N ARG A 19 -5.31 23.64 -2.32
CA ARG A 19 -4.14 23.04 -2.96
C ARG A 19 -3.85 21.65 -2.42
N VAL A 20 -3.19 20.83 -3.24
CA VAL A 20 -2.74 19.50 -2.85
C VAL A 20 -1.29 19.55 -2.43
N TYR A 21 -0.98 18.98 -1.27
CA TYR A 21 0.37 18.92 -0.72
C TYR A 21 0.74 17.50 -0.31
N TYR A 22 2.05 17.26 -0.24
CA TYR A 22 2.62 16.26 0.63
C TYR A 22 2.96 16.88 1.98
N GLY A 23 2.78 16.13 3.06
CA GLY A 23 3.14 16.59 4.40
C GLY A 23 3.40 15.45 5.37
N ASP A 24 4.04 15.80 6.49
CA ASP A 24 4.22 14.94 7.65
C ASP A 24 3.11 15.22 8.67
N ALA A 25 2.25 14.23 8.90
CA ALA A 25 1.02 14.39 9.68
C ALA A 25 1.32 14.75 11.14
N ILE A 26 0.67 15.81 11.65
CA ILE A 26 0.75 16.21 13.05
C ILE A 26 -0.40 15.52 13.79
N LEU A 27 -0.06 14.52 14.60
CA LEU A 27 -1.06 13.77 15.37
C LEU A 27 -1.38 14.48 16.69
N PRO A 28 -2.64 14.43 17.16
CA PRO A 28 -2.98 14.80 18.53
C PRO A 28 -2.18 13.97 19.55
N ALA A 29 -1.90 14.55 20.72
CA ALA A 29 -1.19 13.85 21.79
C ALA A 29 -1.89 12.53 22.15
N GLY A 30 -1.11 11.45 22.22
CA GLY A 30 -1.61 10.10 22.53
C GLY A 30 -2.25 9.35 21.34
N SER A 31 -2.44 9.99 20.18
CA SER A 31 -2.94 9.32 18.98
C SER A 31 -1.82 8.72 18.14
N THR A 32 -2.04 7.52 17.61
CA THR A 32 -1.21 6.88 16.59
C THR A 32 -1.87 6.91 15.20
N SER A 33 -3.12 7.37 15.11
CA SER A 33 -3.92 7.33 13.89
C SER A 33 -3.78 8.61 13.07
N ILE A 34 -3.35 8.45 11.81
CA ILE A 34 -3.30 9.54 10.82
C ILE A 34 -4.70 10.14 10.56
N ASN A 35 -5.78 9.37 10.74
CA ASN A 35 -7.15 9.88 10.58
C ASN A 35 -7.49 11.01 11.57
N ALA A 36 -6.76 11.09 12.70
CA ALA A 36 -6.96 12.12 13.69
C ALA A 36 -6.18 13.42 13.37
N ALA A 37 -5.35 13.43 12.33
CA ALA A 37 -4.57 14.61 11.97
C ALA A 37 -5.46 15.69 11.35
N THR A 38 -5.38 16.91 11.88
CA THR A 38 -6.06 18.10 11.31
C THR A 38 -5.09 19.03 10.58
N HIS A 39 -3.78 18.84 10.79
CA HIS A 39 -2.71 19.62 10.18
C HIS A 39 -1.54 18.71 9.81
N ALA A 40 -0.74 19.17 8.84
CA ALA A 40 0.53 18.53 8.50
C ALA A 40 1.62 19.58 8.31
N ARG A 41 2.87 19.20 8.62
CA ARG A 41 4.04 19.97 8.21
C ARG A 41 4.27 19.74 6.73
N LEU A 42 4.36 20.81 5.94
CA LEU A 42 4.51 20.71 4.50
C LEU A 42 5.87 20.12 4.12
N ILE A 43 5.87 19.24 3.13
CA ILE A 43 7.07 18.66 2.52
C ILE A 43 7.39 19.41 1.23
N THR A 44 8.67 19.72 1.04
CA THR A 44 9.23 20.22 -0.24
C THR A 44 10.15 19.17 -0.84
N GLY A 45 10.20 19.11 -2.18
CA GLY A 45 10.90 18.04 -2.90
C GLY A 45 10.00 16.83 -3.14
N ASP A 46 10.54 15.81 -3.78
CA ASP A 46 9.83 14.55 -4.04
C ASP A 46 10.05 13.57 -2.86
N PRO A 47 9.01 13.19 -2.10
CA PRO A 47 9.15 12.26 -0.98
C PRO A 47 9.52 10.82 -1.38
N PHE A 48 9.45 10.50 -2.68
CA PHE A 48 9.81 9.19 -3.23
C PHE A 48 11.12 9.22 -4.03
N SER A 49 11.79 10.37 -4.09
CA SER A 49 13.11 10.45 -4.70
C SER A 49 14.13 9.74 -3.81
N PRO A 50 14.96 8.84 -4.36
CA PRO A 50 16.01 8.19 -3.59
C PRO A 50 16.95 9.26 -3.05
N ALA A 51 17.16 9.31 -1.74
CA ALA A 51 18.19 10.17 -1.13
C ALA A 51 19.59 9.90 -1.74
N HIS A 52 19.78 8.72 -2.33
CA HIS A 52 20.95 8.33 -3.09
C HIS A 52 20.53 7.69 -4.43
N SER A 53 20.36 8.52 -5.47
CA SER A 53 20.41 8.01 -6.85
C SER A 53 21.77 7.38 -7.07
N ALA A 54 21.82 6.07 -7.35
CA ALA A 54 23.05 5.39 -7.75
C ALA A 54 23.45 5.68 -9.20
N SER A 55 22.63 6.44 -9.95
CA SER A 55 22.96 6.87 -11.30
C SER A 55 23.67 8.23 -11.27
N PRO A 56 24.94 8.31 -11.70
CA PRO A 56 25.71 9.56 -11.75
C PRO A 56 25.23 10.55 -12.83
N SER A 57 24.26 10.17 -13.66
CA SER A 57 23.76 10.98 -14.79
C SER A 57 22.35 11.55 -14.60
N ALA A 58 21.62 11.16 -13.54
CA ALA A 58 20.30 11.73 -13.25
C ALA A 58 20.46 13.07 -12.51
N PRO A 59 19.73 14.13 -12.89
CA PRO A 59 19.72 15.37 -12.11
C PRO A 59 19.32 15.03 -10.67
N THR A 60 20.13 15.45 -9.71
CA THR A 60 19.85 15.27 -8.29
C THR A 60 18.56 16.01 -7.96
N ALA A 61 17.46 15.25 -7.80
CA ALA A 61 16.21 15.79 -7.32
C ALA A 61 16.46 16.51 -5.99
N ALA A 62 15.82 17.67 -5.80
CA ALA A 62 15.94 18.42 -4.56
C ALA A 62 15.57 17.52 -3.37
N PRO A 63 16.36 17.54 -2.27
CA PRO A 63 16.15 16.64 -1.15
C PRO A 63 14.77 16.86 -0.53
N CYS A 64 14.03 15.77 -0.31
CA CYS A 64 12.78 15.80 0.42
C CYS A 64 13.03 16.41 1.82
N THR A 65 12.31 17.47 2.18
CA THR A 65 12.48 18.19 3.44
C THR A 65 11.13 18.45 4.09
N VAL A 66 10.93 18.01 5.33
CA VAL A 66 9.81 18.45 6.17
C VAL A 66 10.09 19.86 6.68
N THR A 67 9.24 20.80 6.31
CA THR A 67 9.38 22.21 6.66
C THR A 67 8.72 22.53 8.00
N THR A 68 8.97 23.73 8.53
CA THR A 68 8.24 24.26 9.69
C THR A 68 6.85 24.80 9.34
N ARG A 69 6.56 25.00 8.05
CA ARG A 69 5.26 25.48 7.58
C ARG A 69 4.22 24.39 7.73
N THR A 70 3.04 24.76 8.18
CA THR A 70 1.91 23.84 8.33
C THR A 70 0.74 24.24 7.45
N ALA A 71 -0.10 23.27 7.11
CA ALA A 71 -1.38 23.50 6.46
C ALA A 71 -2.48 22.67 7.10
N ALA A 72 -3.68 23.22 7.17
CA ALA A 72 -4.88 22.53 7.64
C ALA A 72 -5.37 21.54 6.57
N ILE A 73 -5.67 20.32 7.01
CA ILE A 73 -6.12 19.22 6.16
C ILE A 73 -7.62 19.40 5.92
N ALA A 74 -8.04 19.49 4.65
CA ALA A 74 -9.44 19.43 4.27
C ALA A 74 -9.85 17.98 3.94
N ARG A 75 -8.99 17.24 3.24
CA ARG A 75 -9.25 15.84 2.88
C ARG A 75 -7.95 15.07 2.67
N LEU A 76 -7.86 13.88 3.25
CA LEU A 76 -6.77 12.93 3.00
C LEU A 76 -6.98 12.25 1.65
N LEU A 77 -5.89 12.12 0.89
CA LEU A 77 -5.86 11.51 -0.43
C LEU A 77 -4.97 10.26 -0.39
N CYS A 78 -5.01 9.45 -1.44
CA CYS A 78 -4.04 8.38 -1.60
C CYS A 78 -2.63 9.00 -1.56
N PRO A 79 -1.70 8.49 -0.72
CA PRO A 79 -0.35 9.03 -0.64
C PRO A 79 0.45 8.75 -1.92
N LEU A 80 -0.01 7.79 -2.73
CA LEU A 80 0.55 7.44 -4.02
C LEU A 80 -0.41 7.87 -5.14
N THR A 81 0.17 8.19 -6.29
CA THR A 81 -0.54 8.53 -7.52
C THR A 81 -0.15 7.57 -8.64
N PRO A 82 -0.96 7.43 -9.71
CA PRO A 82 -0.59 6.62 -10.86
C PRO A 82 0.76 6.99 -11.50
N THR A 83 1.20 8.25 -11.38
CA THR A 83 2.50 8.70 -11.92
C THR A 83 3.68 8.38 -11.00
N THR A 84 3.45 8.26 -9.70
CA THR A 84 4.47 7.85 -8.71
C THR A 84 4.52 6.32 -8.52
N THR A 85 3.51 5.60 -9.00
CA THR A 85 3.37 4.15 -8.81
C THR A 85 3.43 3.42 -10.14
N ARG A 86 4.49 2.64 -10.33
CA ARG A 86 4.64 1.85 -11.56
C ARG A 86 3.78 0.59 -11.56
N THR A 87 3.79 -0.15 -10.47
CA THR A 87 3.08 -1.43 -10.35
C THR A 87 2.59 -1.62 -8.93
N LEU A 88 1.37 -2.13 -8.77
CA LEU A 88 0.93 -2.72 -7.51
C LEU A 88 1.17 -4.22 -7.61
N ARG A 89 1.94 -4.75 -6.66
CA ARG A 89 2.35 -6.16 -6.63
C ARG A 89 1.72 -6.79 -5.39
N CYS A 90 0.83 -7.74 -5.61
CA CYS A 90 -0.06 -8.25 -4.58
C CYS A 90 0.21 -9.74 -4.35
N LEU A 91 0.15 -10.16 -3.09
CA LEU A 91 0.42 -11.53 -2.68
C LEU A 91 -0.88 -12.22 -2.29
N GLY A 92 -1.25 -13.27 -3.01
CA GLY A 92 -2.39 -14.11 -2.66
C GLY A 92 -2.06 -15.12 -1.58
N LEU A 93 -3.06 -15.44 -0.76
CA LEU A 93 -3.02 -16.56 0.20
C LEU A 93 -1.85 -16.48 1.18
N ASN A 94 -1.46 -15.26 1.55
CA ASN A 94 -0.31 -15.02 2.43
C ASN A 94 -0.68 -14.96 3.92
N TYR A 95 -1.92 -15.23 4.29
CA TYR A 95 -2.35 -15.35 5.68
C TYR A 95 -2.95 -16.73 5.92
N ALA A 96 -2.47 -17.46 6.92
CA ALA A 96 -2.92 -18.82 7.16
C ALA A 96 -4.39 -18.89 7.57
N ALA A 97 -4.89 -17.89 8.30
CA ALA A 97 -6.32 -17.77 8.60
C ALA A 97 -7.16 -17.57 7.34
N HIS A 98 -6.72 -16.70 6.43
CA HIS A 98 -7.44 -16.44 5.18
C HIS A 98 -7.46 -17.66 4.25
N ALA A 99 -6.34 -18.39 4.12
CA ALA A 99 -6.31 -19.60 3.32
C ALA A 99 -7.27 -20.68 3.86
N ARG A 100 -7.36 -20.83 5.19
CA ARG A 100 -8.32 -21.72 5.84
C ARG A 100 -9.77 -21.31 5.58
N GLU A 101 -10.09 -20.02 5.66
CA GLU A 101 -11.43 -19.49 5.36
C GLU A 101 -11.82 -19.71 3.89
N ALA A 102 -10.90 -19.48 2.96
CA ALA A 102 -11.12 -19.69 1.53
C ALA A 102 -11.14 -21.17 1.11
N GLY A 103 -10.91 -22.10 2.04
CA GLY A 103 -10.81 -23.54 1.74
C GLY A 103 -9.63 -23.89 0.82
N MET A 104 -8.61 -23.03 0.75
CA MET A 104 -7.47 -23.18 -0.14
C MET A 104 -6.27 -23.77 0.59
N GLN A 105 -5.54 -24.66 -0.11
CA GLN A 105 -4.26 -25.14 0.41
C GLN A 105 -3.25 -23.99 0.46
N LEU A 106 -2.49 -23.94 1.54
CA LEU A 106 -1.39 -22.98 1.65
C LEU A 106 -0.39 -23.20 0.52
N PRO A 107 -0.06 -22.15 -0.24
CA PRO A 107 0.84 -22.33 -1.36
C PRO A 107 2.27 -22.53 -0.86
N THR A 108 3.02 -23.43 -1.51
CA THR A 108 4.44 -23.66 -1.19
C THR A 108 5.37 -22.57 -1.74
N ARG A 109 4.83 -21.70 -2.60
CA ARG A 109 5.51 -20.55 -3.21
C ARG A 109 4.56 -19.34 -3.20
N PRO A 110 5.08 -18.10 -3.14
CA PRO A 110 4.23 -16.92 -3.23
C PRO A 110 3.39 -16.90 -4.50
N VAL A 111 2.10 -16.61 -4.36
CA VAL A 111 1.22 -16.34 -5.51
C VAL A 111 1.21 -14.84 -5.76
N LEU A 112 1.95 -14.41 -6.79
CA LEU A 112 2.08 -13.01 -7.15
C LEU A 112 1.12 -12.65 -8.28
N PHE A 113 0.40 -11.54 -8.13
CA PHE A 113 -0.39 -10.93 -9.19
C PHE A 113 -0.24 -9.40 -9.14
N TYR A 114 -0.77 -8.74 -10.16
CA TYR A 114 -0.62 -7.30 -10.34
C TYR A 114 -1.98 -6.61 -10.43
N LYS A 115 -2.05 -5.41 -9.85
CA LYS A 115 -3.13 -4.45 -10.13
C LYS A 115 -2.55 -3.26 -10.90
N PRO A 116 -3.30 -2.69 -11.86
CA PRO A 116 -2.85 -1.50 -12.58
C PRO A 116 -2.78 -0.29 -11.63
N PRO A 117 -1.91 0.69 -11.88
CA PRO A 117 -1.87 1.93 -11.09
C PRO A 117 -3.21 2.69 -11.03
N THR A 118 -4.09 2.51 -12.02
CA THR A 118 -5.45 3.07 -12.04
C THR A 118 -6.36 2.47 -10.97
N ALA A 119 -6.02 1.32 -10.40
CA ALA A 119 -6.74 0.74 -9.27
C ALA A 119 -6.56 1.57 -7.98
N LEU A 120 -5.51 2.40 -7.85
CA LEU A 120 -5.33 3.23 -6.66
C LEU A 120 -6.53 4.15 -6.42
N ALA A 121 -6.98 4.22 -5.16
CA ALA A 121 -8.03 5.13 -4.72
C ALA A 121 -7.68 5.85 -3.42
N ASP A 122 -8.28 7.03 -3.23
CA ASP A 122 -8.22 7.76 -1.97
C ASP A 122 -8.82 6.89 -0.84
N PRO A 123 -8.25 6.95 0.38
CA PRO A 123 -8.63 6.11 1.52
C PRO A 123 -10.10 6.24 1.97
N PHE A 124 -10.77 7.32 1.57
CA PHE A 124 -12.17 7.61 1.92
C PHE A 124 -13.06 7.80 0.69
N ALA A 125 -12.55 7.51 -0.51
CA ALA A 125 -13.38 7.55 -1.71
C ALA A 125 -14.31 6.34 -1.76
N PRO A 126 -15.51 6.47 -2.36
CA PRO A 126 -16.38 5.33 -2.59
C PRO A 126 -15.73 4.35 -3.57
N VAL A 127 -15.84 3.06 -3.26
CA VAL A 127 -15.48 1.98 -4.20
C VAL A 127 -16.62 1.84 -5.21
N ARG A 128 -16.36 2.20 -6.47
CA ARG A 128 -17.35 2.06 -7.54
C ARG A 128 -17.39 0.61 -8.01
N VAL A 129 -18.58 0.02 -8.05
CA VAL A 129 -18.81 -1.34 -8.56
C VAL A 129 -19.40 -1.24 -9.98
N PRO A 130 -18.62 -1.47 -11.06
CA PRO A 130 -19.12 -1.37 -12.42
C PRO A 130 -20.12 -2.49 -12.74
N ALA A 131 -20.95 -2.30 -13.78
CA ALA A 131 -22.00 -3.25 -14.16
C ALA A 131 -21.47 -4.69 -14.35
N VAL A 132 -20.32 -4.83 -14.99
CA VAL A 132 -19.65 -6.14 -15.20
C VAL A 132 -19.28 -6.86 -13.89
N ALA A 133 -19.05 -6.10 -12.81
CA ALA A 133 -18.76 -6.64 -11.48
C ALA A 133 -20.04 -6.91 -10.66
N GLN A 134 -21.21 -6.50 -11.17
CA GLN A 134 -22.52 -6.77 -10.56
C GLN A 134 -23.17 -8.06 -11.11
N GLU A 135 -22.56 -8.69 -12.10
CA GLU A 135 -23.04 -9.95 -12.66
C GLU A 135 -22.85 -11.11 -11.66
N SER A 136 -23.84 -12.02 -11.62
CA SER A 136 -23.74 -13.30 -10.89
C SER A 136 -24.26 -14.44 -11.77
N ASP A 137 -23.53 -15.56 -11.80
CA ASP A 137 -23.87 -16.74 -12.62
C ASP A 137 -25.02 -17.57 -12.03
N ASP A 138 -25.23 -17.47 -10.72
CA ASP A 138 -26.23 -18.24 -9.96
C ASP A 138 -27.50 -17.43 -9.63
N GLY A 139 -27.62 -16.20 -10.14
CA GLY A 139 -28.71 -15.28 -9.79
C GLY A 139 -28.63 -14.70 -8.37
N GLY A 140 -27.55 -14.98 -7.63
CA GLY A 140 -27.24 -14.40 -6.33
C GLY A 140 -26.73 -12.95 -6.40
N PRO A 141 -26.39 -12.35 -5.25
CA PRO A 141 -25.84 -11.00 -5.22
C PRO A 141 -24.42 -10.94 -5.84
N PRO A 142 -23.98 -9.76 -6.31
CA PRO A 142 -22.61 -9.55 -6.75
C PRO A 142 -21.58 -10.02 -5.72
N GLN A 143 -20.61 -10.80 -6.14
CA GLN A 143 -19.57 -11.34 -5.26
C GLN A 143 -18.36 -10.40 -5.15
N VAL A 144 -18.61 -9.12 -4.79
CA VAL A 144 -17.57 -8.12 -4.53
C VAL A 144 -17.17 -8.21 -3.06
N ASP A 145 -15.87 -8.23 -2.81
CA ASP A 145 -15.30 -8.55 -1.50
C ASP A 145 -14.16 -7.59 -1.12
N TYR A 146 -13.92 -7.49 0.19
CA TYR A 146 -12.87 -6.67 0.80
C TYR A 146 -11.70 -7.54 1.25
N GLU A 147 -10.49 -6.99 1.25
CA GLU A 147 -9.28 -7.65 1.75
C GLU A 147 -8.37 -6.60 2.39
N CYS A 148 -8.35 -6.50 3.71
CA CYS A 148 -7.46 -5.56 4.39
C CYS A 148 -6.02 -6.08 4.40
N GLU A 149 -5.11 -5.27 3.84
CA GLU A 149 -3.74 -5.66 3.57
C GLU A 149 -2.74 -4.65 4.16
N LEU A 150 -1.59 -5.17 4.61
CA LEU A 150 -0.42 -4.34 4.88
C LEU A 150 0.27 -4.01 3.55
N ALA A 151 0.20 -2.76 3.12
CA ALA A 151 0.91 -2.30 1.94
C ALA A 151 2.34 -1.88 2.30
N VAL A 152 3.31 -2.40 1.54
CA VAL A 152 4.73 -2.05 1.68
C VAL A 152 5.11 -1.10 0.54
N VAL A 153 5.61 0.09 0.88
CA VAL A 153 6.02 1.08 -0.11
C VAL A 153 7.53 1.00 -0.30
N VAL A 154 7.95 0.61 -1.49
CA VAL A 154 9.38 0.52 -1.86
C VAL A 154 9.88 1.89 -2.28
N GLY A 155 10.88 2.42 -1.56
CA GLY A 155 11.51 3.71 -1.84
C GLY A 155 12.84 3.61 -2.57
N ARG A 156 13.51 2.46 -2.51
CA ARG A 156 14.81 2.23 -3.15
C ARG A 156 14.75 1.08 -4.13
N ALA A 157 15.13 1.34 -5.37
CA ALA A 157 15.34 0.32 -6.39
C ALA A 157 16.39 -0.71 -5.95
N GLY A 158 16.27 -1.94 -6.43
CA GLY A 158 17.19 -3.03 -6.15
C GLY A 158 16.82 -4.29 -6.93
N ARG A 159 17.83 -5.14 -7.14
CA ARG A 159 17.74 -6.43 -7.81
C ARG A 159 18.45 -7.46 -6.91
N ASP A 160 17.96 -8.70 -6.88
CA ASP A 160 18.52 -9.79 -6.08
C ASP A 160 18.77 -9.42 -4.60
N ILE A 161 17.81 -8.70 -4.00
CA ILE A 161 17.94 -8.14 -2.66
C ILE A 161 17.91 -9.27 -1.63
N ALA A 162 18.99 -9.48 -0.89
CA ALA A 162 19.02 -10.46 0.20
C ALA A 162 17.94 -10.15 1.27
N PRO A 163 17.29 -11.16 1.89
CA PRO A 163 16.19 -10.91 2.84
C PRO A 163 16.57 -9.96 3.98
N ARG A 164 17.79 -10.10 4.52
CA ARG A 164 18.33 -9.22 5.59
C ARG A 164 18.48 -7.74 5.20
N ASP A 165 18.54 -7.46 3.89
CA ASP A 165 18.74 -6.13 3.34
C ASP A 165 17.42 -5.52 2.84
N ALA A 166 16.36 -6.32 2.75
CA ALA A 166 15.07 -5.95 2.16
C ALA A 166 14.41 -4.73 2.81
N LEU A 167 14.37 -4.65 4.15
CA LEU A 167 13.78 -3.51 4.85
C LEU A 167 14.49 -2.18 4.56
N ARG A 168 15.76 -2.21 4.13
CA ARG A 168 16.51 -1.00 3.72
C ARG A 168 16.00 -0.39 2.42
N HIS A 169 15.15 -1.11 1.67
CA HIS A 169 14.51 -0.64 0.45
C HIS A 169 13.10 -0.08 0.68
N VAL A 170 12.54 -0.27 1.88
CA VAL A 170 11.18 0.15 2.24
C VAL A 170 11.19 1.60 2.70
N ALA A 171 10.38 2.45 2.04
CA ALA A 171 10.12 3.82 2.47
C ALA A 171 9.17 3.86 3.68
N GLY A 172 8.26 2.89 3.77
CA GLY A 172 7.32 2.75 4.86
C GLY A 172 6.21 1.77 4.53
N VAL A 173 5.21 1.73 5.41
CA VAL A 173 4.02 0.88 5.26
C VAL A 173 2.74 1.71 5.27
N ALA A 174 1.68 1.19 4.66
CA ALA A 174 0.36 1.79 4.62
C ALA A 174 -0.72 0.70 4.79
N VAL A 175 -1.98 1.12 4.95
CA VAL A 175 -3.13 0.20 4.89
C VAL A 175 -3.67 0.22 3.47
N ALA A 176 -4.03 -0.95 2.95
CA ALA A 176 -4.69 -1.10 1.67
C ALA A 176 -5.93 -2.00 1.76
N ASN A 177 -6.83 -1.86 0.79
CA ASN A 177 -7.94 -2.78 0.57
C ASN A 177 -7.81 -3.40 -0.84
N ASP A 178 -7.57 -4.70 -0.94
CA ASP A 178 -7.53 -5.42 -2.22
C ASP A 178 -8.94 -5.86 -2.65
N VAL A 179 -9.73 -4.89 -3.10
CA VAL A 179 -11.10 -5.14 -3.54
C VAL A 179 -11.11 -6.13 -4.71
N SER A 180 -11.98 -7.13 -4.60
CA SER A 180 -11.98 -8.31 -5.46
C SER A 180 -13.40 -8.70 -5.86
N GLN A 181 -13.60 -9.13 -7.10
CA GLN A 181 -14.81 -9.79 -7.57
C GLN A 181 -14.49 -11.28 -7.73
N ARG A 182 -15.13 -12.11 -6.92
CA ARG A 182 -14.75 -13.53 -6.77
C ARG A 182 -15.05 -14.37 -8.00
N THR A 183 -16.15 -14.12 -8.70
CA THR A 183 -16.52 -14.83 -9.93
C THR A 183 -15.50 -14.59 -11.05
N TRP A 184 -15.08 -13.34 -11.26
CA TRP A 184 -14.05 -12.95 -12.22
C TRP A 184 -12.67 -13.42 -11.79
N GLN A 185 -12.37 -13.42 -10.49
CA GLN A 185 -11.11 -13.92 -9.97
C GLN A 185 -10.95 -15.44 -10.17
N LEU A 186 -12.00 -16.22 -9.85
CA LEU A 186 -11.89 -17.67 -9.68
C LEU A 186 -12.45 -18.47 -10.86
N ALA A 187 -13.56 -18.03 -11.46
CA ALA A 187 -14.29 -18.81 -12.46
C ALA A 187 -14.11 -18.27 -13.88
N ARG A 188 -14.19 -16.94 -14.07
CA ARG A 188 -14.22 -16.33 -15.42
C ARG A 188 -12.86 -15.81 -15.90
N GLY A 189 -11.92 -15.56 -14.99
CA GLY A 189 -10.62 -14.96 -15.29
C GLY A 189 -9.61 -15.87 -15.98
N GLY A 190 -9.98 -17.11 -16.35
CA GLY A 190 -9.07 -18.04 -17.02
C GLY A 190 -7.82 -18.41 -16.20
N GLY A 191 -7.96 -18.45 -14.87
CA GLY A 191 -6.85 -18.65 -13.93
C GLY A 191 -6.02 -17.40 -13.65
N GLN A 192 -6.37 -16.24 -14.22
CA GLN A 192 -5.73 -14.95 -13.94
C GLN A 192 -6.63 -14.10 -13.03
N TRP A 193 -6.05 -13.51 -11.97
CA TRP A 193 -6.81 -12.72 -11.00
C TRP A 193 -6.93 -11.24 -11.38
N GLY A 194 -6.18 -10.80 -12.40
CA GLY A 194 -6.11 -9.40 -12.80
C GLY A 194 -7.45 -8.78 -13.15
N LEU A 195 -8.34 -9.50 -13.83
CA LEU A 195 -9.67 -8.98 -14.18
C LEU A 195 -10.58 -8.83 -12.97
N GLY A 196 -10.57 -9.82 -12.05
CA GLY A 196 -11.37 -9.78 -10.83
C GLY A 196 -10.87 -8.75 -9.80
N LYS A 197 -9.64 -8.25 -9.93
CA LYS A 197 -9.04 -7.34 -8.95
C LYS A 197 -8.68 -5.98 -9.55
N GLY A 198 -8.55 -5.84 -10.87
CA GLY A 198 -7.89 -4.71 -11.51
C GLY A 198 -8.76 -3.51 -11.86
N PHE A 199 -10.02 -3.44 -11.44
CA PHE A 199 -10.89 -2.31 -11.76
C PHE A 199 -10.38 -1.00 -11.14
N ASP A 200 -10.75 0.13 -11.77
CA ASP A 200 -10.36 1.46 -11.29
C ASP A 200 -10.90 1.72 -9.88
N GLY A 201 -10.01 2.18 -9.01
CA GLY A 201 -10.30 2.45 -7.60
C GLY A 201 -10.43 1.21 -6.69
N TRP A 202 -10.07 0.01 -7.14
CA TRP A 202 -10.16 -1.24 -6.35
C TRP A 202 -8.90 -1.56 -5.51
N ALA A 203 -7.99 -0.60 -5.40
CA ALA A 203 -6.89 -0.57 -4.42
C ALA A 203 -6.94 0.73 -3.59
N PRO A 204 -7.98 0.97 -2.76
CA PRO A 204 -7.92 2.03 -1.76
C PRO A 204 -6.66 1.88 -0.90
N LEU A 205 -5.86 2.95 -0.78
CA LEU A 205 -4.61 2.94 -0.03
C LEU A 205 -4.45 4.23 0.75
N GLY A 206 -4.14 4.11 2.05
CA GLY A 206 -3.95 5.24 2.95
C GLY A 206 -4.31 4.89 4.39
N PRO A 207 -4.58 5.88 5.25
CA PRO A 207 -4.61 7.33 5.01
C PRO A 207 -3.23 7.99 4.77
N GLY A 208 -2.14 7.25 4.94
CA GLY A 208 -0.78 7.73 4.73
C GLY A 208 0.23 6.59 4.78
N ILE A 209 1.51 6.94 4.61
CA ILE A 209 2.64 6.02 4.70
C ILE A 209 3.39 6.32 6.00
N VAL A 210 3.53 5.30 6.84
CA VAL A 210 4.29 5.37 8.09
C VAL A 210 5.70 4.88 7.82
N ALA A 211 6.70 5.73 8.06
CA ALA A 211 8.10 5.36 7.97
C ALA A 211 8.41 4.24 8.98
N LEU A 212 9.30 3.30 8.64
CA LEU A 212 9.60 2.17 9.51
C LEU A 212 10.11 2.61 10.90
N ASP A 213 11.00 3.62 10.94
CA ASP A 213 11.50 4.18 12.20
C ASP A 213 10.37 4.77 13.07
N ALA A 214 9.28 5.24 12.46
CA ALA A 214 8.12 5.80 13.15
C ALA A 214 7.09 4.75 13.60
N LEU A 215 7.19 3.49 13.14
CA LEU A 215 6.41 2.38 13.68
C LEU A 215 6.78 2.05 15.13
N GLY A 216 8.01 2.41 15.54
CA GLY A 216 8.54 2.16 16.88
C GLY A 216 8.95 0.71 17.12
N ARG A 217 8.94 -0.13 16.08
CA ARG A 217 9.37 -1.53 16.09
C ARG A 217 9.59 -2.06 14.68
N ASP A 218 10.33 -3.17 14.60
CA ASP A 218 10.55 -3.89 13.34
C ASP A 218 9.26 -4.64 12.95
N PRO A 219 8.71 -4.44 11.72
CA PRO A 219 7.53 -5.17 11.27
C PRO A 219 7.73 -6.71 11.22
N ASP A 220 8.98 -7.17 11.19
CA ASP A 220 9.37 -8.58 11.10
C ASP A 220 9.88 -9.15 12.46
N ASP A 221 9.66 -8.45 13.59
CA ASP A 221 10.07 -8.90 14.94
C ASP A 221 9.32 -10.14 15.49
N GLY A 222 8.42 -10.74 14.70
CA GLY A 222 7.61 -11.91 15.06
C GLY A 222 6.34 -11.61 15.87
N ALA A 223 6.24 -10.46 16.55
CA ALA A 223 5.00 -10.09 17.26
C ALA A 223 3.91 -9.57 16.30
N GLY A 224 4.29 -9.09 15.11
CA GLY A 224 3.38 -8.65 14.04
C GLY A 224 2.51 -7.43 14.38
N LEU A 225 1.93 -6.80 13.37
CA LEU A 225 0.98 -5.69 13.49
C LEU A 225 -0.44 -6.23 13.49
N ARG A 226 -1.35 -5.66 14.30
CA ARG A 226 -2.78 -6.00 14.21
C ARG A 226 -3.36 -5.45 12.92
N ILE A 227 -4.17 -6.26 12.24
CA ILE A 227 -4.83 -5.92 10.98
C ILE A 227 -6.27 -6.44 10.98
N GLY A 228 -7.17 -5.73 10.30
CA GLY A 228 -8.57 -6.15 10.23
C GLY A 228 -9.47 -5.19 9.48
N THR A 229 -10.71 -5.62 9.27
CA THR A 229 -11.74 -4.92 8.50
C THR A 229 -13.00 -4.79 9.32
N LYS A 230 -13.67 -3.65 9.17
CA LYS A 230 -15.04 -3.46 9.63
C LYS A 230 -15.95 -3.10 8.47
N VAL A 231 -17.14 -3.70 8.42
CA VAL A 231 -18.21 -3.35 7.48
C VAL A 231 -19.42 -2.94 8.31
N ASN A 232 -19.94 -1.72 8.07
CA ASN A 232 -21.05 -1.15 8.84
C ASN A 232 -20.85 -1.19 10.37
N GLY A 233 -19.60 -1.06 10.82
CA GLY A 233 -19.22 -1.10 12.24
C GLY A 233 -18.92 -2.49 12.80
N GLU A 234 -19.30 -3.55 12.10
CA GLU A 234 -19.07 -4.94 12.52
C GLU A 234 -17.69 -5.42 12.08
N VAL A 235 -16.97 -6.10 12.97
CA VAL A 235 -15.66 -6.68 12.66
C VAL A 235 -15.86 -7.95 11.84
N VAL A 236 -15.34 -7.94 10.62
CA VAL A 236 -15.44 -9.06 9.68
C VAL A 236 -14.09 -9.71 9.37
N GLN A 237 -12.99 -9.01 9.66
CA GLN A 237 -11.64 -9.57 9.63
C GLN A 237 -10.87 -9.08 10.85
N GLY A 238 -10.08 -9.96 11.47
CA GLY A 238 -9.19 -9.63 12.56
C GLY A 238 -8.06 -10.65 12.66
N SER A 239 -6.82 -10.19 12.48
CA SER A 239 -5.61 -11.02 12.55
C SER A 239 -4.41 -10.18 12.99
N GLY A 240 -3.21 -10.75 12.88
CA GLY A 240 -1.94 -10.04 12.98
C GLY A 240 -1.03 -10.43 11.81
N THR A 241 -0.10 -9.54 11.43
CA THR A 241 0.88 -9.83 10.37
C THR A 241 1.86 -10.95 10.75
N GLY A 242 1.86 -11.41 12.01
CA GLY A 242 2.54 -12.64 12.41
C GLY A 242 1.90 -13.92 11.86
N ASP A 243 0.67 -13.86 11.33
CA ASP A 243 0.00 -14.98 10.64
C ASP A 243 0.41 -15.08 9.15
N MET A 244 1.39 -14.27 8.71
CA MET A 244 1.90 -14.32 7.35
C MET A 244 2.61 -15.64 7.06
N VAL A 245 2.29 -16.27 5.93
CA VAL A 245 2.84 -17.57 5.50
C VAL A 245 4.24 -17.40 4.90
N ILE A 246 4.43 -16.34 4.12
CA ILE A 246 5.74 -15.86 3.70
C ILE A 246 6.28 -15.04 4.85
N GLU A 247 7.26 -15.58 5.57
CA GLU A 247 7.76 -15.02 6.84
C GLU A 247 8.32 -13.60 6.66
N GLY A 248 7.49 -12.61 6.99
CA GLY A 248 7.88 -11.20 7.07
C GLY A 248 7.87 -10.43 5.75
N VAL A 249 7.83 -9.11 5.89
CA VAL A 249 7.94 -8.10 4.83
C VAL A 249 9.23 -8.29 4.05
N GLY A 250 10.36 -8.57 4.72
CA GLY A 250 11.64 -8.79 4.08
C GLY A 250 11.63 -9.94 3.06
N SER A 251 10.98 -11.06 3.40
CA SER A 251 10.86 -12.23 2.52
C SER A 251 9.91 -11.99 1.33
N CYS A 252 8.92 -11.09 1.51
CA CYS A 252 8.03 -10.66 0.43
C CYS A 252 8.77 -9.81 -0.62
N ILE A 253 9.77 -9.03 -0.22
CA ILE A 253 10.57 -8.15 -1.08
C ILE A 253 11.67 -8.92 -1.82
N ASN A 254 12.32 -9.89 -1.15
CA ASN A 254 13.43 -10.67 -1.72
C ASN A 254 13.09 -11.34 -3.07
N LYS A 255 11.83 -11.67 -3.29
CA LYS A 255 11.37 -12.44 -4.46
C LYS A 255 10.92 -11.56 -5.63
N VAL A 256 11.15 -10.25 -5.58
CA VAL A 256 10.64 -9.32 -6.59
C VAL A 256 11.68 -8.23 -6.92
N GLU A 257 12.03 -8.07 -8.19
CA GLU A 257 13.00 -7.05 -8.65
C GLU A 257 12.36 -5.66 -8.80
N PHE A 258 13.03 -4.60 -8.38
CA PHE A 258 12.55 -3.21 -8.47
C PHE A 258 13.57 -2.34 -9.21
N GLU A 259 13.48 -2.24 -10.54
CA GLU A 259 14.39 -1.40 -11.34
C GLU A 259 13.85 0.03 -11.55
N LYS A 260 14.75 1.02 -11.64
CA LYS A 260 14.40 2.41 -11.95
C LYS A 260 14.58 2.82 -13.41
N ASP A 261 15.28 2.03 -14.22
CA ASP A 261 15.76 2.47 -15.54
C ASP A 261 15.22 1.64 -16.71
N GLU A 262 14.24 2.21 -17.42
CA GLU A 262 14.26 2.49 -18.87
C GLU A 262 13.07 3.41 -19.21
N PRO A 263 13.20 4.34 -20.17
CA PRO A 263 12.06 5.07 -20.70
C PRO A 263 11.13 4.06 -21.37
N ALA A 264 9.92 3.87 -20.82
CA ALA A 264 8.91 2.99 -21.39
C ALA A 264 8.67 3.36 -22.86
N LYS A 265 9.21 2.54 -23.77
CA LYS A 265 8.64 2.40 -25.12
C LYS A 265 7.46 1.44 -24.96
N LEU A 266 6.31 1.92 -25.41
CA LEU A 266 5.00 1.24 -25.44
C LEU A 266 5.10 -0.24 -25.83
#